data_AF-A0A1X6MYZ5-F1
#
_entry.id   AF-A0A1X6MYZ5-F1
#
_cell.length_a   1.000
_cell.length_b   1.000
_cell.length_c   1.000
_cell.angle_alpha   90.00
_cell.angle_beta   90.00
_cell.angle_gamma   90.00
#
_symmetry.space_group_name_H-M   'P 1'
#
loop_
_entity.id
_entity.type
_entity.pdbx_description
1 polymer ?
#
loop_
_entity_poly.entity_id
_entity_poly.type
_entity_poly.pdbx_seq_one_letter_code
_entity_poly.pdbx_strand_id
1 'polypeptide(L)'
;GATIVPDPYETYLKHIPHGEHPAEFTIARDSNAIRSIIALVDNKEQIECIVDPGSQIVAMSEEVCLGLNLLFDPTIQLNMQSANGEVDRSLGLIRNVPFRIGEIVLYLQAHVIRNAAYDILLGRPFDVLTQSVVKNFADENQTIMILCPNTGETVTIPTILSGVANRIFSLRGIDSP
;
A
#
# COMPACT_ATOMS: atom_id res chain seq x y z
N GLY A 1 -22.64 -13.82 -22.14
CA GLY A 1 -22.48 -12.53 -22.85
C GLY A 1 -22.45 -11.43 -21.81
N ALA A 2 -21.59 -10.43 -21.98
CA ALA A 2 -21.59 -9.28 -21.08
C ALA A 2 -22.74 -8.33 -21.46
N THR A 3 -23.46 -7.83 -20.46
CA THR A 3 -24.47 -6.79 -20.65
C THR A 3 -23.81 -5.44 -20.40
N ILE A 4 -23.85 -4.54 -21.38
CA ILE A 4 -23.41 -3.15 -21.19
C ILE A 4 -24.56 -2.43 -20.48
N VAL A 5 -24.31 -1.99 -19.25
CA VAL A 5 -25.26 -1.18 -18.48
C VAL A 5 -25.01 0.29 -18.84
N PRO A 6 -26.06 1.09 -19.12
CA PRO A 6 -25.93 2.53 -19.35
C PRO A 6 -25.31 3.25 -18.15
N ASP A 7 -24.55 4.31 -18.40
CA ASP A 7 -23.99 5.14 -17.34
C ASP A 7 -25.11 5.66 -16.42
N PRO A 8 -25.06 5.39 -15.09
CA PRO A 8 -26.11 5.82 -14.16
C PRO A 8 -26.27 7.34 -14.07
N TYR A 9 -25.18 8.10 -14.22
CA TYR A 9 -25.21 9.55 -14.20
C TYR A 9 -25.80 10.12 -15.50
N GLU A 10 -25.42 9.59 -16.66
CA GLU A 10 -26.09 9.94 -17.92
C GLU A 10 -27.58 9.58 -17.88
N THR A 11 -27.92 8.45 -17.24
CA THR A 11 -29.31 8.02 -17.05
C THR A 11 -30.05 9.00 -16.15
N TYR A 12 -29.45 9.43 -15.03
CA TYR A 12 -30.01 10.50 -14.18
C TYR A 12 -30.29 11.77 -14.99
N LEU A 13 -29.31 12.27 -15.76
CA LEU A 13 -29.46 13.48 -16.57
C LEU A 13 -30.63 13.39 -17.57
N LYS A 14 -30.86 12.20 -18.15
CA LYS A 14 -31.96 11.96 -19.11
C LYS A 14 -33.36 11.97 -18.46
N HIS A 15 -33.46 11.76 -17.15
CA HIS A 15 -34.74 11.70 -16.42
C HIS A 15 -35.07 12.99 -15.64
N ILE A 16 -34.30 14.07 -15.82
CA ILE A 16 -34.58 15.37 -15.21
C ILE A 16 -35.80 16.01 -15.90
N PRO A 17 -36.86 16.38 -15.16
CA PRO A 17 -38.03 17.07 -15.73
C PRO A 17 -37.64 18.38 -16.43
N HIS A 18 -38.33 18.69 -17.54
CA HIS A 18 -38.12 19.95 -18.25
C HIS A 18 -38.37 21.15 -17.32
N GLY A 19 -37.32 21.96 -17.10
CA GLY A 19 -37.37 23.17 -16.27
C GLY A 19 -36.65 23.04 -14.92
N GLU A 20 -36.17 21.85 -14.55
CA GLU A 20 -35.31 21.66 -13.38
C GLU A 20 -33.82 21.63 -13.76
N HIS A 21 -32.97 22.17 -12.89
CA HIS A 21 -31.52 22.15 -13.06
C HIS A 21 -30.94 20.87 -12.44
N PRO A 22 -30.03 20.15 -13.13
CA PRO A 22 -29.30 19.04 -12.53
C PRO A 22 -28.53 19.50 -11.30
N ALA A 23 -28.48 18.67 -10.27
CA ALA A 23 -27.45 18.83 -9.26
C ALA A 23 -26.08 18.64 -9.94
N GLU A 24 -25.14 19.56 -9.71
CA GLU A 24 -23.78 19.44 -10.24
C GLU A 24 -23.02 18.38 -9.44
N PHE A 25 -22.82 17.21 -10.05
CA PHE A 25 -21.99 16.15 -9.47
C PHE A 25 -20.61 16.17 -10.12
N THR A 26 -19.58 16.06 -9.29
CA THR A 26 -18.22 15.76 -9.76
C THR A 26 -18.05 14.24 -9.79
N ILE A 27 -17.76 13.70 -10.98
CA ILE A 27 -17.52 12.27 -11.16
C ILE A 27 -16.05 11.99 -10.83
N ALA A 28 -15.80 10.94 -10.05
CA ALA A 28 -14.45 10.47 -9.80
C ALA A 28 -13.79 9.99 -11.10
N ARG A 29 -12.45 10.04 -11.16
CA ARG A 29 -11.74 9.46 -12.29
C ARG A 29 -11.93 7.94 -12.33
N ASP A 30 -11.75 7.35 -13.50
CA ASP A 30 -11.77 5.90 -13.70
C ASP A 30 -10.66 5.19 -12.89
N SER A 31 -9.54 5.89 -12.67
CA SER A 31 -8.46 5.47 -11.79
C SER A 31 -7.63 6.65 -11.29
N ASN A 32 -7.00 6.49 -10.12
CA ASN A 32 -5.90 7.31 -9.63
C ASN A 32 -4.74 6.40 -9.27
N ALA A 33 -3.51 6.90 -9.39
CA ALA A 33 -2.33 6.12 -9.07
C ALA A 33 -2.26 5.79 -7.57
N ILE A 34 -1.85 4.55 -7.25
CA ILE A 34 -1.57 4.13 -5.88
C ILE A 34 -0.41 4.96 -5.33
N ARG A 35 -0.48 5.26 -4.03
CA ARG A 35 0.53 6.03 -3.30
C ARG A 35 1.26 5.12 -2.31
N SER A 36 2.54 5.40 -2.15
CA SER A 36 3.44 4.62 -1.29
C SER A 36 4.30 5.52 -0.42
N ILE A 37 4.84 4.97 0.65
CA ILE A 37 5.95 5.57 1.40
C ILE A 37 7.22 4.73 1.20
N ILE A 38 8.37 5.32 1.51
CA ILE A 38 9.64 4.60 1.54
C ILE A 38 9.99 4.26 2.99
N ALA A 39 10.32 2.99 3.24
CA ALA A 39 10.87 2.54 4.50
C ALA A 39 12.25 1.94 4.29
N LEU A 40 13.21 2.27 5.16
CA LEU A 40 14.48 1.55 5.24
C LEU A 40 14.27 0.28 6.08
N VAL A 41 14.30 -0.88 5.44
CA VAL A 41 13.97 -2.17 6.05
C VAL A 41 15.23 -2.92 6.45
N ASP A 42 15.23 -3.47 7.66
CA ASP A 42 16.36 -4.20 8.27
C ASP A 42 17.68 -3.40 8.27
N ASN A 43 17.59 -2.07 8.22
CA ASN A 43 18.73 -1.15 8.04
C ASN A 43 19.57 -1.40 6.77
N LYS A 44 19.02 -2.08 5.77
CA LYS A 44 19.74 -2.47 4.55
C LYS A 44 19.28 -1.70 3.33
N GLU A 45 18.00 -1.74 3.01
CA GLU A 45 17.47 -1.24 1.74
C GLU A 45 16.23 -0.36 1.91
N GLN A 46 16.10 0.64 1.04
CA GLN A 46 14.91 1.48 0.96
C GLN A 46 13.88 0.81 0.06
N ILE A 47 12.78 0.37 0.66
CA ILE A 47 11.72 -0.38 0.00
C ILE A 47 10.45 0.44 -0.06
N GLU A 48 9.74 0.34 -1.18
CA GLU A 48 8.45 0.95 -1.37
C GLU A 48 7.35 0.19 -0.57
N CYS A 49 6.55 0.93 0.18
CA CYS A 49 5.51 0.38 1.03
C CYS A 49 4.17 1.04 0.71
N ILE A 50 3.18 0.24 0.30
CA ILE A 50 1.80 0.70 0.12
C ILE A 50 1.12 0.69 1.49
N VAL A 51 0.48 1.79 1.88
CA VAL A 51 -0.34 1.81 3.09
C VAL A 51 -1.76 1.42 2.74
N ASP A 52 -2.23 0.30 3.30
CA ASP A 52 -3.55 -0.26 3.03
C ASP A 52 -4.29 -0.61 4.32
N PRO A 53 -5.09 0.33 4.86
CA PRO A 53 -5.91 0.07 6.03
C PRO A 53 -6.94 -1.05 5.86
N GLY A 54 -7.24 -1.44 4.61
CA GLY A 54 -8.12 -2.57 4.29
C GLY A 54 -7.46 -3.93 4.51
N SER A 55 -6.12 -3.99 4.57
CA SER A 55 -5.38 -5.21 4.86
C SER A 55 -5.32 -5.48 6.36
N GLN A 56 -5.60 -6.73 6.77
CA GLN A 56 -5.48 -7.14 8.18
C GLN A 56 -4.03 -7.38 8.62
N ILE A 57 -3.08 -7.37 7.67
CA ILE A 57 -1.71 -7.84 7.90
C ILE A 57 -0.70 -6.85 7.32
N VAL A 58 0.53 -6.91 7.83
CA VAL A 58 1.68 -6.45 7.05
C VAL A 58 2.12 -7.61 6.16
N ALA A 59 2.32 -7.36 4.88
CA ALA A 59 2.77 -8.34 3.92
C ALA A 59 4.06 -7.86 3.24
N MET A 60 4.95 -8.79 2.94
CA MET A 60 6.21 -8.55 2.23
C MET A 60 6.32 -9.57 1.10
N SER A 61 6.77 -9.16 -0.08
CA SER A 61 7.01 -10.09 -1.18
C SER A 61 8.13 -11.07 -0.84
N GLU A 62 8.04 -12.29 -1.39
CA GLU A 62 9.13 -13.27 -1.33
C GLU A 62 10.43 -12.68 -1.88
N GLU A 63 10.38 -11.90 -2.96
CA GLU A 63 11.54 -11.25 -3.57
C GLU A 63 12.27 -10.32 -2.60
N VAL A 64 11.55 -9.42 -1.93
CA VAL A 64 12.13 -8.51 -0.92
C VAL A 64 12.68 -9.29 0.27
N CYS A 65 11.92 -10.28 0.76
CA CYS A 65 12.36 -11.10 1.89
C CYS A 65 13.68 -11.81 1.61
N LEU A 66 13.82 -12.41 0.42
CA LEU A 66 15.03 -13.09 -0.02
C LEU A 66 16.17 -12.10 -0.30
N GLY A 67 15.88 -10.99 -0.98
CA GLY A 67 16.87 -9.94 -1.27
C GLY A 67 17.51 -9.35 0.00
N LEU A 68 16.71 -9.17 1.05
CA LEU A 68 17.18 -8.71 2.37
C LEU A 68 17.82 -9.82 3.23
N ASN A 69 17.78 -11.08 2.78
CA ASN A 69 18.19 -12.27 3.53
C ASN A 69 17.48 -12.40 4.88
N LEU A 70 16.17 -12.14 4.91
CA LEU A 70 15.35 -12.27 6.11
C LEU A 70 14.88 -13.72 6.29
N LEU A 71 15.00 -14.21 7.52
CA LEU A 71 14.45 -15.51 7.90
C LEU A 71 12.98 -15.35 8.30
N PHE A 72 12.13 -16.22 7.76
CA PHE A 72 10.73 -16.31 8.14
C PHE A 72 10.43 -17.67 8.78
N ASP A 73 9.46 -17.69 9.68
CA ASP A 73 8.97 -18.91 10.30
C ASP A 73 7.87 -19.55 9.43
N PRO A 74 8.15 -20.70 8.79
CA PRO A 74 7.20 -21.36 7.90
C PRO A 74 6.04 -22.04 8.65
N THR A 75 6.09 -22.11 9.98
CA THR A 75 5.00 -22.70 10.78
C THR A 75 3.84 -21.74 10.98
N ILE A 76 4.03 -20.44 10.71
CA ILE A 76 2.98 -19.42 10.78
C ILE A 76 2.61 -18.98 9.37
N GLN A 77 1.56 -19.60 8.84
CA GLN A 77 1.03 -19.31 7.51
C GLN A 77 -0.38 -18.75 7.60
N LEU A 78 -0.68 -17.81 6.72
CA LEU A 78 -2.03 -17.35 6.45
C LEU A 78 -2.58 -18.04 5.22
N ASN A 79 -3.83 -18.47 5.33
CA ASN A 79 -4.63 -18.89 4.18
C ASN A 79 -5.23 -17.63 3.55
N MET A 80 -4.81 -17.33 2.33
CA MET A 80 -5.34 -16.25 1.51
C MET A 80 -6.37 -16.84 0.55
N GLN A 81 -7.64 -16.51 0.76
CA GLN A 81 -8.69 -16.96 -0.15
C GLN A 81 -8.80 -15.97 -1.31
N SER A 82 -8.56 -16.47 -2.52
CA SER A 82 -8.74 -15.67 -3.73
C SER A 82 -10.20 -15.68 -4.18
N ALA A 83 -10.57 -14.75 -5.06
CA ALA A 83 -11.92 -14.60 -5.58
C ALA A 83 -12.42 -15.82 -6.39
N ASN A 84 -11.51 -16.68 -6.86
CA ASN A 84 -11.87 -17.90 -7.58
C ASN A 84 -12.06 -19.13 -6.65
N GLY A 85 -11.89 -18.95 -5.34
CA GLY A 85 -12.03 -20.01 -4.34
C GLY A 85 -10.75 -20.78 -4.04
N GLU A 86 -9.67 -20.58 -4.79
CA GLU A 86 -8.36 -21.13 -4.47
C GLU A 86 -7.80 -20.46 -3.21
N VAL A 87 -7.27 -21.28 -2.30
CA VAL A 87 -6.61 -20.84 -1.08
C VAL A 87 -5.12 -20.88 -1.32
N ASP A 88 -4.54 -19.70 -1.55
CA ASP A 88 -3.10 -19.53 -1.54
C ASP A 88 -2.61 -19.40 -0.09
N ARG A 89 -1.32 -19.62 0.16
CA ARG A 89 -0.73 -19.50 1.50
C ARG A 89 0.45 -18.56 1.52
N SER A 90 0.56 -17.76 2.57
CA SER A 90 1.83 -17.10 2.86
C SER A 90 2.92 -18.14 3.14
N LEU A 91 4.17 -17.86 2.77
CA LEU A 91 5.30 -18.75 3.01
C LEU A 91 5.63 -18.89 4.49
N GLY A 92 5.50 -17.80 5.23
CA GLY A 92 5.74 -17.75 6.67
C GLY A 92 5.68 -16.34 7.22
N LEU A 93 6.14 -16.15 8.45
CA LEU A 93 6.14 -14.87 9.15
C LEU A 93 7.56 -14.40 9.46
N ILE A 94 7.94 -13.20 8.98
CA ILE A 94 9.11 -12.47 9.50
C ILE A 94 8.73 -11.76 10.79
N ARG A 95 9.61 -11.83 11.80
CA ARG A 95 9.34 -11.30 13.15
C ARG A 95 10.27 -10.15 13.50
N ASN A 96 9.69 -9.08 14.04
CA ASN A 96 10.40 -7.97 14.67
C ASN A 96 11.51 -7.40 13.77
N VAL A 97 11.19 -7.19 12.49
CA VAL A 97 12.12 -6.55 11.56
C VAL A 97 11.98 -5.03 11.74
N PRO A 98 13.09 -4.26 11.83
CA PRO A 98 13.02 -2.82 11.95
C PRO A 98 12.70 -2.17 10.61
N PHE A 99 11.69 -1.29 10.63
CA PHE A 99 11.26 -0.44 9.54
C PHE A 99 11.51 1.00 9.96
N ARG A 100 12.44 1.67 9.29
CA ARG A 100 12.69 3.10 9.52
C ARG A 100 11.94 3.92 8.49
N ILE A 101 11.02 4.78 8.95
CA ILE A 101 10.21 5.67 8.12
C ILE A 101 10.47 7.09 8.59
N GLY A 102 11.17 7.88 7.77
CA GLY A 102 11.79 9.13 8.25
C GLY A 102 12.70 8.83 9.44
N GLU A 103 12.45 9.50 10.57
CA GLU A 103 13.21 9.31 11.81
C GLU A 103 12.62 8.25 12.75
N ILE A 104 11.45 7.69 12.44
CA ILE A 104 10.75 6.74 13.30
C ILE A 104 11.16 5.31 12.94
N VAL A 105 11.57 4.54 13.94
CA VAL A 105 11.85 3.10 13.80
C VAL A 105 10.73 2.29 14.44
N LEU A 106 10.12 1.42 13.65
CA LEU A 106 9.05 0.51 14.06
C LEU A 106 9.52 -0.93 13.92
N TYR A 107 9.17 -1.78 14.86
CA TYR A 107 9.40 -3.22 14.75
C TYR A 107 8.11 -3.88 14.30
N LEU A 108 8.11 -4.43 13.09
CA LEU A 108 6.93 -5.02 12.48
C LEU A 108 7.11 -6.53 12.27
N GLN A 109 5.99 -7.24 12.31
CA GLN A 109 5.88 -8.62 11.84
C GLN A 109 5.18 -8.58 10.49
N ALA A 110 5.69 -9.32 9.50
CA ALA A 110 5.09 -9.35 8.17
C ALA A 110 5.00 -10.78 7.62
N HIS A 111 3.92 -11.08 6.93
CA HIS A 111 3.77 -12.33 6.22
C HIS A 111 4.47 -12.27 4.88
N VAL A 112 5.22 -13.32 4.54
CA VAL A 112 5.91 -13.43 3.26
C VAL A 112 4.98 -14.02 2.22
N ILE A 113 4.72 -13.27 1.15
CA ILE A 113 3.74 -13.61 0.12
C ILE A 113 4.45 -13.92 -1.20
N ARG A 114 4.15 -15.09 -1.78
CA ARG A 114 4.67 -15.50 -3.08
C ARG A 114 3.98 -14.70 -4.19
N ASN A 115 4.72 -14.31 -5.23
CA ASN A 115 4.20 -13.62 -6.41
C ASN A 115 3.34 -12.38 -6.09
N ALA A 116 3.69 -11.65 -5.02
CA ALA A 116 3.00 -10.41 -4.67
C ALA A 116 3.21 -9.35 -5.75
N ALA A 117 2.17 -8.55 -6.04
CA ALA A 117 2.23 -7.45 -6.99
C ALA A 117 2.79 -6.14 -6.37
N TYR A 118 3.30 -6.23 -5.15
CA TYR A 118 3.85 -5.13 -4.35
C TYR A 118 5.05 -5.65 -3.57
N ASP A 119 5.95 -4.73 -3.21
CA ASP A 119 7.11 -5.06 -2.38
C ASP A 119 6.68 -5.26 -0.93
N ILE A 120 6.00 -4.27 -0.35
CA ILE A 120 5.48 -4.31 1.02
C ILE A 120 4.09 -3.66 1.07
N LEU A 121 3.17 -4.30 1.78
CA LEU A 121 1.85 -3.80 2.13
C LEU A 121 1.79 -3.57 3.64
N LEU A 122 1.60 -2.32 4.07
CA LEU A 122 1.43 -1.92 5.45
C LEU A 122 -0.06 -1.90 5.78
N GLY A 123 -0.54 -2.98 6.40
CA GLY A 123 -1.93 -3.09 6.83
C GLY A 123 -2.20 -2.62 8.26
N ARG A 124 -3.32 -3.08 8.79
CA ARG A 124 -3.87 -2.71 10.10
C ARG A 124 -2.87 -2.75 11.27
N PRO A 125 -1.93 -3.70 11.39
CA PRO A 125 -0.95 -3.69 12.47
C PRO A 125 -0.08 -2.42 12.46
N PHE A 126 0.29 -1.92 11.29
CA PHE A 126 1.03 -0.67 11.15
C PHE A 126 0.16 0.53 11.54
N ASP A 127 -1.08 0.60 11.05
CA ASP A 127 -1.99 1.71 11.36
C ASP A 127 -2.30 1.82 12.84
N VAL A 128 -2.57 0.70 13.51
CA VAL A 128 -2.88 0.68 14.94
C VAL A 128 -1.65 1.06 15.77
N LEU A 129 -0.48 0.53 15.42
CA LEU A 129 0.76 0.82 16.12
C LEU A 129 1.14 2.30 16.05
N THR A 130 0.89 2.93 14.89
CA THR A 130 1.30 4.31 14.62
C THR A 130 0.18 5.33 14.73
N GLN A 131 -1.04 4.91 15.04
CA GLN A 131 -2.24 5.75 14.98
C GLN A 131 -2.29 6.57 13.68
N SER A 132 -2.01 5.91 12.56
CA SER A 132 -1.77 6.57 11.28
C SER A 132 -2.99 7.37 10.82
N VAL A 133 -2.73 8.52 10.18
CA VAL A 133 -3.76 9.34 9.53
C VAL A 133 -3.33 9.65 8.11
N VAL A 134 -4.09 9.13 7.15
CA VAL A 134 -3.89 9.42 5.72
C VAL A 134 -4.73 10.62 5.32
N LYS A 135 -4.10 11.59 4.68
CA LYS A 135 -4.77 12.77 4.10
C LYS A 135 -4.57 12.78 2.59
N ASN A 136 -5.68 12.73 1.87
CA ASN A 136 -5.74 12.83 0.41
C ASN A 136 -6.07 14.27 -0.01
N PHE A 137 -5.46 14.71 -1.10
CA PHE A 137 -5.64 16.06 -1.64
C PHE A 137 -6.23 16.00 -3.05
N ALA A 138 -6.91 17.08 -3.46
CA ALA A 138 -7.59 17.16 -4.76
C ALA A 138 -6.62 17.17 -5.96
N ASP A 139 -5.35 17.49 -5.72
CA ASP A 139 -4.25 17.43 -6.68
C ASP A 139 -3.62 16.02 -6.79
N GLU A 140 -4.30 15.01 -6.25
CA GLU A 140 -3.87 13.59 -6.25
C GLU A 140 -2.66 13.30 -5.34
N ASN A 141 -2.18 14.30 -4.60
CA ASN A 141 -1.18 14.07 -3.57
C ASN A 141 -1.80 13.42 -2.33
N GLN A 142 -0.94 12.74 -1.57
CA GLN A 142 -1.31 12.10 -0.32
C GLN A 142 -0.16 12.26 0.69
N THR A 143 -0.51 12.50 1.94
CA THR A 143 0.44 12.48 3.07
C THR A 143 -0.06 11.49 4.11
N ILE A 144 0.86 10.84 4.81
CA ILE A 144 0.56 10.04 5.98
C ILE A 144 1.22 10.65 7.20
N MET A 145 0.44 10.84 8.25
CA MET A 145 0.93 11.21 9.57
C MET A 145 1.01 9.96 10.43
N ILE A 146 2.14 9.76 11.11
CA ILE A 146 2.36 8.63 12.01
C ILE A 146 2.85 9.12 13.37
N LEU A 147 2.34 8.51 14.44
CA LEU A 147 2.81 8.65 15.81
C LEU A 147 3.87 7.59 16.08
N CYS A 148 5.02 8.00 16.60
CA CYS A 148 6.02 7.09 17.13
C CYS A 148 5.51 6.52 18.47
N PRO A 149 5.24 5.21 18.58
CA PRO A 149 4.74 4.62 19.83
C PRO A 149 5.77 4.69 20.96
N ASN A 150 7.06 4.84 20.64
CA ASN A 150 8.16 4.83 21.63
C ASN A 150 8.50 6.22 22.15
N THR A 151 8.39 7.28 21.33
CA THR A 151 8.76 8.65 21.71
C THR A 151 7.54 9.56 21.91
N GLY A 152 6.38 9.20 21.37
CA GLY A 152 5.19 10.06 21.35
C GLY A 152 5.27 11.19 20.31
N GLU A 153 6.35 11.27 19.54
CA GLU A 153 6.49 12.27 18.48
C GLU A 153 5.66 11.89 17.26
N THR A 154 5.15 12.89 16.56
CA THR A 154 4.35 12.69 15.34
C THR A 154 5.10 13.26 14.15
N VAL A 155 5.17 12.49 13.06
CA VAL A 155 5.82 12.87 11.81
C VAL A 155 4.82 12.79 10.66
N THR A 156 4.84 13.79 9.77
CA THR A 156 4.06 13.78 8.52
C THR A 156 5.00 13.48 7.35
N ILE A 157 4.67 12.44 6.59
CA ILE A 157 5.46 11.90 5.50
C ILE A 157 4.72 12.13 4.18
N PRO A 158 5.34 12.77 3.18
CA PRO A 158 4.77 12.81 1.84
C PRO A 158 4.85 11.42 1.20
N THR A 159 3.79 11.02 0.50
CA THR A 159 3.81 9.78 -0.29
C THR A 159 4.41 10.02 -1.67
N ILE A 160 4.83 8.96 -2.34
CA ILE A 160 5.26 8.93 -3.74
C ILE A 160 4.28 8.12 -4.58
N LEU A 161 4.36 8.25 -5.90
CA LEU A 161 3.63 7.39 -6.82
C LEU A 161 4.18 5.96 -6.74
N SER A 162 3.28 4.98 -6.60
CA SER A 162 3.66 3.59 -6.50
C SER A 162 4.19 3.03 -7.82
N GLY A 163 5.20 2.17 -7.77
CA GLY A 163 5.82 1.55 -8.94
C GLY A 163 6.81 2.45 -9.69
N VAL A 164 7.09 3.66 -9.17
CA VAL A 164 8.10 4.57 -9.72
C VAL A 164 9.49 4.28 -9.13
N ALA A 165 9.58 3.75 -7.90
CA ALA A 165 10.85 3.47 -7.23
C ALA A 165 11.72 2.45 -8.00
N ASN A 166 11.10 1.42 -8.58
CA ASN A 166 11.79 0.41 -9.40
C ASN A 166 12.47 0.98 -10.66
N ARG A 167 12.13 2.21 -11.10
CA ARG A 167 12.83 2.88 -12.21
C ARG A 167 14.04 3.72 -11.78
N ILE A 168 14.08 4.19 -10.54
CA ILE A 168 15.14 5.08 -10.05
C ILE A 168 16.36 4.27 -9.56
N PHE A 169 16.13 3.15 -8.89
CA PHE A 169 17.23 2.31 -8.38
C PHE A 169 17.90 1.47 -9.48
N SER A 170 17.17 1.07 -10.53
CA SER A 170 17.76 0.40 -11.71
C SER A 170 18.75 1.31 -12.47
N LEU A 171 18.56 2.63 -12.46
CA LEU A 171 19.45 3.58 -13.12
C LEU A 171 20.70 3.94 -12.31
N ARG A 172 20.80 3.53 -11.04
CA ARG A 172 22.00 3.76 -10.20
C ARG A 172 22.92 2.54 -10.10
N GLY A 173 22.56 1.41 -10.72
CA GLY A 173 23.34 0.16 -10.72
C GLY A 173 24.23 -0.05 -11.95
N ILE A 174 24.21 0.87 -12.93
CA ILE A 174 25.07 0.82 -14.11
C ILE A 174 25.86 2.11 -14.12
N ASP A 175 26.99 2.13 -13.40
CA ASP A 175 28.18 2.90 -13.74
C ASP A 175 29.22 2.74 -12.62
N SER A 176 30.13 1.78 -12.77
CA SER A 176 31.57 2.06 -12.89
C SER A 176 32.39 0.75 -12.86
N PRO A 177 33.53 0.71 -13.58
CA PRO A 177 34.36 -0.49 -13.78
C PRO A 177 35.17 -0.94 -12.56
#